data_AF-A0A356GDE6-F1
#
_entry.id   AF-A0A356GDE6-F1
#
_cell.length_a   1.000
_cell.length_b   1.000
_cell.length_c   1.000
_cell.angle_alpha   90.00
_cell.angle_beta   90.00
_cell.angle_gamma   90.00
#
_symmetry.space_group_name_H-M   'P 1'
#
loop_
_entity.id
_entity.type
_entity.pdbx_description
1 polymer ?
#
loop_
_entity_poly.entity_id
_entity_poly.type
_entity_poly.pdbx_seq_one_letter_code
_entity_poly.pdbx_strand_id
1 'polypeptide(L)'
;MEQLKKIGKIIPKKSSEIKHSKISLGFEKLDRDVFDPEKAYDKVADCGVKKVRLQSGWQRTEKQKGVYDFEWLDTIVDNFVNRGIEPWMCLCYGNSLYTEQAKEVFGAVGCPPIFSEE
;
A
#
# COMPACT_ATOMS: atom_id res chain seq x y z
N MET A 1 -2.36 -3.13 -37.77
CA MET A 1 -2.85 -2.45 -36.57
C MET A 1 -3.00 -0.98 -36.91
N GLU A 2 -4.23 -0.46 -36.92
CA GLU A 2 -4.46 0.97 -37.15
C GLU A 2 -3.91 1.77 -35.97
N GLN A 3 -3.14 2.81 -36.26
CA GLN A 3 -2.55 3.68 -35.26
C GLN A 3 -3.60 4.72 -34.83
N LEU A 4 -3.80 4.89 -33.52
CA LEU A 4 -4.74 5.88 -32.99
C LEU A 4 -4.34 7.30 -33.43
N LYS A 5 -5.29 8.06 -33.99
CA LYS A 5 -5.08 9.47 -34.35
C LYS A 5 -5.09 10.34 -33.09
N LYS A 6 -4.02 11.10 -32.85
CA LYS A 6 -3.98 12.11 -31.79
C LYS A 6 -4.98 13.23 -32.08
N ILE A 7 -5.88 13.51 -31.13
CA ILE A 7 -6.90 14.56 -31.26
C ILE A 7 -6.72 15.74 -30.29
N GLY A 8 -5.77 15.68 -29.35
CA GLY A 8 -5.57 16.75 -28.38
C GLY A 8 -4.58 16.41 -27.26
N LYS A 9 -4.59 17.23 -26.22
CA LYS A 9 -3.82 17.08 -24.98
C LYS A 9 -4.69 17.47 -23.79
N ILE A 10 -4.62 16.70 -22.71
CA ILE A 10 -5.20 17.07 -21.42
C ILE A 10 -4.09 17.61 -20.51
N ILE A 11 -4.45 18.53 -19.61
CA ILE A 11 -3.55 19.01 -18.57
C ILE A 11 -3.79 18.15 -17.33
N PRO A 12 -2.81 17.32 -16.89
CA PRO A 12 -2.97 16.53 -15.67
C PRO A 12 -3.08 17.44 -14.46
N LYS A 13 -3.82 16.99 -13.45
CA LYS A 13 -3.98 17.67 -12.17
C LYS A 13 -3.37 16.83 -11.06
N LYS A 14 -2.66 17.49 -10.15
CA LYS A 14 -2.12 16.86 -8.93
C LYS A 14 -3.26 16.52 -7.96
N SER A 15 -2.99 15.60 -7.04
CA SER A 15 -3.92 15.20 -5.98
C SER A 15 -4.37 16.36 -5.09
N SER A 16 -3.51 17.37 -4.93
CA SER A 16 -3.79 18.59 -4.16
C SER A 16 -4.67 19.60 -4.92
N GLU A 17 -4.77 19.50 -6.25
CA GLU A 17 -5.55 20.44 -7.08
C GLU A 17 -7.00 20.01 -7.29
N ILE A 18 -7.38 18.82 -6.82
CA ILE A 18 -8.70 18.23 -7.06
C ILE A 18 -9.34 17.74 -5.75
N LYS A 19 -10.67 17.84 -5.70
CA LYS A 19 -11.47 17.36 -4.56
C LYS A 19 -11.77 15.87 -4.64
N HIS A 20 -11.94 15.33 -5.84
CA HIS A 20 -12.36 13.95 -6.06
C HIS A 20 -11.66 13.36 -7.28
N SER A 21 -11.38 12.05 -7.23
CA SER A 21 -10.87 11.25 -8.33
C SER A 21 -11.50 9.86 -8.29
N LYS A 22 -11.90 9.36 -9.45
CA LYS A 22 -12.34 7.96 -9.61
C LYS A 22 -11.16 6.99 -9.67
N ILE A 23 -9.94 7.52 -9.82
CA ILE A 23 -8.72 6.75 -9.94
C ILE A 23 -8.10 6.60 -8.54
N SER A 24 -7.74 5.37 -8.22
CA SER A 24 -6.98 5.01 -7.02
C SER A 24 -5.79 4.15 -7.42
N LEU A 25 -4.83 3.99 -6.51
CA LEU A 25 -3.59 3.26 -6.77
C LEU A 25 -3.33 2.22 -5.67
N GLY A 26 -2.82 1.06 -6.04
CA GLY A 26 -2.30 0.06 -5.10
C GLY A 26 -0.83 0.30 -4.82
N PHE A 27 -0.46 0.42 -3.54
CA PHE A 27 0.90 0.60 -3.06
C PHE A 27 1.35 -0.71 -2.42
N GLU A 28 1.82 -1.60 -3.29
CA GLU A 28 2.07 -3.00 -2.99
C GLU A 28 3.49 -3.24 -2.47
N LYS A 29 3.70 -4.40 -1.84
CA LYS A 29 4.97 -4.94 -1.35
C LYS A 29 5.65 -4.20 -0.19
N LEU A 30 4.96 -3.27 0.46
CA LEU A 30 5.48 -2.54 1.62
C LEU A 30 5.71 -3.49 2.81
N ASP A 31 4.84 -4.47 2.99
CA ASP A 31 4.91 -5.51 4.02
C ASP A 31 6.18 -6.37 4.03
N ARG A 32 6.88 -6.47 2.90
CA ARG A 32 8.13 -7.23 2.77
C ARG A 32 9.37 -6.35 2.73
N ASP A 33 9.19 -5.03 2.79
CA ASP A 33 10.28 -4.05 2.69
C ASP A 33 11.16 -4.21 1.44
N VAL A 34 10.55 -4.65 0.32
CA VAL A 34 11.25 -4.86 -0.97
C VAL A 34 11.09 -3.68 -1.93
N PHE A 35 10.45 -2.60 -1.46
CA PHE A 35 10.17 -1.41 -2.24
C PHE A 35 10.39 -0.19 -1.35
N ASP A 36 11.21 0.75 -1.84
CA ASP A 36 11.45 2.03 -1.21
C ASP A 36 10.37 3.04 -1.64
N PRO A 37 9.45 3.40 -0.74
CA PRO A 37 8.29 4.22 -1.08
C PRO A 37 8.65 5.69 -1.36
N GLU A 38 9.78 6.18 -0.85
CA GLU A 38 10.28 7.55 -1.08
C GLU A 38 10.43 7.84 -2.58
N LYS A 39 10.77 6.82 -3.37
CA LYS A 39 10.91 6.95 -4.82
C LYS A 39 9.59 7.25 -5.55
N ALA A 40 8.44 7.10 -4.91
CA ALA A 40 7.14 7.15 -5.56
C ALA A 40 6.18 8.23 -5.09
N TYR A 41 6.30 8.77 -3.87
CA TYR A 41 5.29 9.69 -3.30
C TYR A 41 4.94 10.87 -4.21
N ASP A 42 5.95 11.57 -4.73
CA ASP A 42 5.72 12.74 -5.58
C ASP A 42 5.09 12.35 -6.93
N LYS A 43 5.49 11.20 -7.49
CA LYS A 43 4.90 10.67 -8.73
C LYS A 43 3.44 10.31 -8.54
N VAL A 44 3.10 9.70 -7.40
CA VAL A 44 1.71 9.37 -7.06
C VAL A 44 0.88 10.65 -6.90
N ALA A 45 1.41 11.67 -6.21
CA ALA A 45 0.73 12.95 -6.05
C ALA A 45 0.52 13.70 -7.37
N ASP A 46 1.44 13.57 -8.32
CA ASP A 46 1.32 14.18 -9.65
C ASP A 46 0.28 13.50 -10.55
N CYS A 47 -0.16 12.29 -10.19
CA CYS A 47 -1.14 11.52 -10.96
C CYS A 47 -2.61 11.87 -10.68
N GLY A 48 -2.90 12.73 -9.69
CA GLY A 48 -4.28 13.13 -9.38
C GLY A 48 -5.12 12.00 -8.79
N VAL A 49 -4.50 11.06 -8.06
CA VAL A 49 -5.22 10.05 -7.29
C VAL A 49 -5.66 10.62 -5.95
N LYS A 50 -6.80 10.20 -5.42
CA LYS A 50 -7.27 10.64 -4.09
C LYS A 50 -7.24 9.55 -3.03
N LYS A 51 -7.07 8.30 -3.46
CA LYS A 51 -7.00 7.15 -2.56
C LYS A 51 -5.83 6.26 -2.95
N VAL A 52 -5.16 5.69 -1.95
CA VAL A 52 -4.09 4.71 -2.15
C VAL A 52 -4.34 3.50 -1.25
N ARG A 53 -4.33 2.30 -1.80
CA ARG A 53 -4.47 1.06 -1.04
C ARG A 53 -3.09 0.62 -0.58
N LEU A 54 -2.87 0.52 0.73
CA LEU A 54 -1.59 0.10 1.30
C LEU A 54 -1.60 -1.40 1.58
N GLN A 55 -0.59 -2.09 1.06
CA GLN A 55 -0.26 -3.46 1.46
C GLN A 55 0.46 -3.42 2.82
N SER A 56 -0.27 -3.37 3.94
CA SER A 56 0.33 -3.48 5.27
C SER A 56 0.89 -4.88 5.53
N GLY A 57 1.52 -5.14 6.68
CA GLY A 57 2.10 -6.45 6.96
C GLY A 57 2.30 -6.74 8.43
N TRP A 58 1.56 -7.71 8.98
CA TRP A 58 1.68 -8.09 10.38
C TRP A 58 3.07 -8.63 10.71
N GLN A 59 3.64 -9.47 9.85
CA GLN A 59 5.01 -9.99 10.00
C GLN A 59 6.09 -8.90 10.11
N ARG A 60 5.90 -7.75 9.44
CA ARG A 60 6.84 -6.62 9.50
C ARG A 60 6.63 -5.80 10.77
N THR A 61 5.38 -5.62 11.19
CA THR A 61 4.98 -4.86 12.38
C THR A 61 5.34 -5.57 13.69
N GLU A 62 5.19 -6.90 13.76
CA GLU A 62 5.42 -7.65 14.99
C GLU A 62 6.46 -8.75 14.77
N LYS A 63 7.72 -8.45 15.09
CA LYS A 63 8.85 -9.38 14.96
C LYS A 63 9.13 -10.17 16.23
N GLN A 64 8.60 -9.71 17.37
CA GLN A 64 8.61 -10.41 18.66
C GLN A 64 7.20 -10.35 19.24
N LYS A 65 6.74 -11.44 19.85
CA LYS A 65 5.37 -11.55 20.34
C LYS A 65 5.06 -10.46 21.38
N GLY A 66 4.03 -9.67 21.13
CA GLY A 66 3.59 -8.52 21.91
C GLY A 66 4.38 -7.22 21.67
N VAL A 67 5.37 -7.20 20.77
CA VAL A 67 6.22 -6.04 20.51
C VAL A 67 5.97 -5.54 19.09
N TYR A 68 5.29 -4.39 19.00
CA TYR A 68 4.86 -3.79 17.74
C TYR A 68 5.72 -2.60 17.35
N ASP A 69 6.12 -2.56 16.09
CA ASP A 69 6.78 -1.45 15.42
C ASP A 69 5.90 -0.98 14.24
N PHE A 70 5.21 0.15 14.45
CA PHE A 70 4.37 0.80 13.45
C PHE A 70 5.06 1.96 12.73
N GLU A 71 6.29 2.32 13.11
CA GLU A 71 6.98 3.52 12.60
C GLU A 71 7.07 3.53 11.06
N TRP A 72 7.31 2.36 10.47
CA TRP A 72 7.36 2.19 9.02
C TRP A 72 6.00 2.45 8.33
N LEU A 73 4.88 2.07 8.96
CA LEU A 73 3.54 2.35 8.45
C LEU A 73 3.18 3.82 8.64
N ASP A 74 3.48 4.38 9.81
CA ASP A 74 3.21 5.76 10.16
C ASP A 74 3.88 6.71 9.16
N THR A 75 5.16 6.46 8.86
CA THR A 75 5.92 7.22 7.86
C THR A 75 5.25 7.21 6.47
N ILE A 76 4.67 6.08 6.06
CA ILE A 76 3.99 5.95 4.77
C ILE A 76 2.63 6.67 4.79
N VAL A 77 1.86 6.47 5.85
CA VAL A 77 0.54 7.10 6.04
C VAL A 77 0.68 8.61 6.04
N ASP A 78 1.61 9.15 6.83
CA ASP A 78 1.85 10.59 6.95
C ASP A 78 2.25 11.21 5.62
N ASN A 79 3.12 10.54 4.85
CA ASN A 79 3.52 11.00 3.53
C ASN A 79 2.32 11.19 2.57
N PHE A 80 1.34 10.28 2.61
CA PHE A 80 0.15 10.37 1.77
C PHE A 80 -0.87 11.39 2.30
N VAL A 81 -1.12 11.39 3.61
CA VAL A 81 -2.05 12.35 4.24
C VAL A 81 -1.59 13.79 3.99
N ASN A 82 -0.30 14.08 4.17
CA ASN A 82 0.28 15.40 3.90
C ASN A 82 0.17 15.83 2.43
N ARG A 83 0.01 14.88 1.51
CA ARG A 83 -0.22 15.12 0.07
C ARG A 83 -1.71 15.16 -0.30
N GLY A 84 -2.60 15.08 0.70
CA GLY A 84 -4.04 15.06 0.51
C GLY A 84 -4.54 13.78 -0.16
N ILE A 85 -3.86 12.65 0.06
CA ILE A 85 -4.22 11.34 -0.47
C ILE A 85 -4.65 10.46 0.70
N GLU A 86 -5.82 9.85 0.61
CA GLU A 86 -6.41 9.00 1.66
C GLU A 86 -5.88 7.57 1.56
N PRO A 87 -5.18 7.05 2.59
CA PRO A 87 -4.75 5.67 2.63
C PRO A 87 -5.90 4.71 2.98
N TRP A 88 -5.94 3.54 2.35
CA TRP A 88 -6.85 2.45 2.68
C TRP A 88 -6.05 1.16 2.91
N MET A 89 -6.13 0.61 4.12
CA MET A 89 -5.20 -0.44 4.56
C MET A 89 -5.83 -1.83 4.48
N CYS A 90 -5.14 -2.82 3.88
CA CYS A 90 -5.49 -4.23 4.14
C CYS A 90 -4.83 -4.66 5.43
N LEU A 91 -5.52 -5.42 6.27
CA LEU A 91 -4.98 -6.01 7.51
C LEU A 91 -4.87 -7.56 7.40
N CYS A 92 -5.07 -8.06 6.19
CA CYS A 92 -5.28 -9.45 5.83
C CYS A 92 -3.95 -10.25 5.72
N TYR A 93 -3.02 -10.09 6.65
CA TYR A 93 -1.67 -10.68 6.58
C TYR A 93 -1.38 -11.61 7.75
N GLY A 94 -0.48 -12.56 7.53
CA GLY A 94 -0.04 -13.51 8.55
C GLY A 94 1.15 -13.04 9.36
N ASN A 95 1.51 -13.87 10.33
CA ASN A 95 2.73 -13.73 11.11
C ASN A 95 3.21 -15.12 11.57
N SER A 96 4.47 -15.44 11.27
CA SER A 96 5.15 -16.69 11.62
C SER A 96 5.24 -16.96 13.12
N LEU A 97 5.08 -15.93 13.96
CA LEU A 97 4.98 -16.07 15.42
C LEU A 97 3.70 -16.78 15.88
N TYR A 98 2.67 -16.82 15.03
CA TYR A 98 1.32 -17.28 15.38
C TYR A 98 0.80 -18.40 14.46
N THR A 99 1.33 -18.52 13.25
CA THR A 99 0.84 -19.43 12.22
C THR A 99 2.01 -20.15 11.57
N GLU A 100 2.02 -21.48 11.59
CA GLU A 100 3.15 -22.26 11.05
C GLU A 100 3.27 -22.10 9.53
N GLN A 101 2.15 -22.12 8.81
CA GLN A 101 2.08 -21.93 7.36
C GLN A 101 2.66 -20.56 6.93
N ALA A 102 2.58 -19.55 7.79
CA ALA A 102 3.15 -18.23 7.52
C ALA A 102 4.69 -18.25 7.43
N LYS A 103 5.36 -19.28 7.98
CA LYS A 103 6.81 -19.47 7.85
C LYS A 103 7.23 -19.90 6.44
N GLU A 104 6.32 -20.51 5.69
CA GLU A 104 6.60 -21.03 4.34
C GLU A 104 6.55 -19.93 3.27
N VAL A 105 5.99 -18.76 3.60
CA VAL A 105 5.77 -17.65 2.67
C VAL A 105 6.55 -16.42 3.10
N PHE A 106 7.40 -15.89 2.21
CA PHE A 106 8.16 -14.67 2.49
C PHE A 106 7.24 -13.49 2.83
N GLY A 107 7.33 -12.98 4.06
CA GLY A 107 6.47 -11.92 4.58
C GLY A 107 5.05 -12.35 4.97
N ALA A 108 4.77 -13.65 5.06
CA ALA A 108 3.48 -14.20 5.46
C ALA A 108 2.27 -13.69 4.62
N VAL A 109 2.53 -13.43 3.34
CA VAL A 109 1.56 -12.82 2.43
C VAL A 109 0.47 -13.82 2.08
N GLY A 110 -0.79 -13.42 2.22
CA GLY A 110 -1.90 -14.32 1.93
C GLY A 110 -2.02 -15.48 2.92
N CYS A 111 -1.40 -15.37 4.10
CA CYS A 111 -1.57 -16.30 5.21
C CYS A 111 -2.37 -15.64 6.34
N PRO A 112 -3.61 -15.16 6.10
CA PRO A 112 -4.40 -14.55 7.18
C PRO A 112 -4.58 -15.56 8.32
N PRO A 113 -4.63 -15.12 9.59
CA PRO A 113 -4.81 -15.99 10.74
C PRO A 113 -6.25 -16.55 10.76
N ILE A 114 -6.51 -17.52 9.90
CA ILE A 114 -7.77 -18.27 9.85
C ILE A 114 -7.58 -19.48 10.74
N PHE A 115 -8.22 -19.45 11.90
CA PHE A 115 -8.37 -20.60 12.78
C PHE A 115 -9.77 -21.17 12.54
N SER A 116 -9.95 -21.91 11.45
CA SER A 116 -11.19 -22.67 11.25
C SER A 116 -11.04 -24.02 11.95
N GLU A 117 -11.96 -24.31 12.86
CA GLU A 117 -12.36 -25.69 13.12
C GLU A 117 -13.11 -26.13 11.85
N GLU A 118 -12.49 -26.92 10.97
CA GLU A 118 -13.25 -27.57 9.89
C GLU A 118 -14.26 -28.57 10.46
#